data_AF-A0A963I5G7-F1
#
_entry.id   AF-A0A963I5G7-F1
#
_cell.length_a   1.000
_cell.length_b   1.000
_cell.length_c   1.000
_cell.angle_alpha   90.00
_cell.angle_beta   90.00
_cell.angle_gamma   90.00
#
_symmetry.space_group_name_H-M   'P 1'
#
loop_
_entity.id
_entity.type
_entity.pdbx_description
1 polymer ?
#
loop_
_entity_poly.entity_id
_entity_poly.type
_entity_poly.pdbx_seq_one_letter_code
_entity_poly.pdbx_strand_id
1 'polypeptide(L)'
;MSERAMDFGTLIYRQLPAVHRERDNTRNLPDGSVEPGDLALLAATWGDTLDALYRTLLQRYYDIFPETEGATDAEGLARGCQPWVLPYIARLLDVQLVSPLPEGRRAEVGQAVRWRQRKGTPLAVEEMAEQVAGIEVELCEGWRRVAVTPRAGLTLLPESVFGLADGDFPVGDRLARAEHPGLPGGTLDLRRASRAVRADAASPASHTTTFAGEAVPWRQAWPHGVPCFAD
;
A
#
# COMPACT_ATOMS: atom_id res chain seq x y z
N MET A 1 -7.66 4.50 -37.63
CA MET A 1 -6.29 4.88 -37.24
C MET A 1 -6.40 5.56 -35.89
N SER A 2 -5.81 4.98 -34.85
CA SER A 2 -5.84 5.57 -33.50
C SER A 2 -5.23 6.96 -33.58
N GLU A 3 -5.98 7.99 -33.17
CA GLU A 3 -5.52 9.38 -33.16
C GLU A 3 -4.50 9.51 -32.02
N ARG A 4 -3.23 9.24 -32.34
CA ARG A 4 -2.10 9.41 -31.41
C ARG A 4 -1.89 10.91 -31.18
N ALA A 5 -1.68 11.33 -29.94
CA ALA A 5 -1.48 12.74 -29.63
C ALA A 5 -0.20 13.31 -30.30
N MET A 6 0.85 12.48 -30.44
CA MET A 6 2.04 12.78 -31.23
C MET A 6 2.19 11.80 -32.41
N ASP A 7 2.44 12.34 -33.61
CA ASP A 7 2.74 11.59 -34.84
C ASP A 7 4.02 12.16 -35.49
N PHE A 8 5.15 11.49 -35.24
CA PHE A 8 6.43 11.93 -35.79
C PHE A 8 6.54 11.73 -37.30
N GLY A 9 5.80 10.78 -37.90
CA GLY A 9 5.83 10.54 -39.34
C GLY A 9 5.29 11.74 -40.11
N THR A 10 4.12 12.24 -39.70
CA THR A 10 3.54 13.47 -40.25
C THR A 10 4.42 14.69 -39.98
N LEU A 11 5.01 14.80 -38.78
CA LEU A 11 5.91 15.90 -38.45
C LEU A 11 7.15 15.92 -39.33
N ILE A 12 7.84 14.79 -39.48
CA ILE A 12 9.03 14.67 -40.34
C ILE A 12 8.68 15.06 -41.77
N TYR A 13 7.61 14.48 -42.33
CA TYR A 13 7.21 14.75 -43.70
C TYR A 13 6.92 16.25 -43.92
N ARG A 14 6.25 16.91 -42.96
CA ARG A 14 5.97 18.36 -43.01
C ARG A 14 7.22 19.22 -42.95
N GLN A 15 8.25 18.80 -42.21
CA GLN A 15 9.51 19.54 -42.09
C GLN A 15 10.39 19.41 -43.34
N LEU A 16 10.09 18.48 -44.26
CA LEU A 16 10.81 18.40 -45.52
C LEU A 16 10.52 19.63 -46.40
N PRO A 17 11.54 20.15 -47.11
CA PRO A 17 11.35 21.22 -48.08
C PRO A 17 10.25 20.90 -49.09
N ALA A 18 9.46 21.90 -49.47
CA ALA A 18 8.31 21.72 -50.37
C ALA A 18 8.68 21.00 -51.67
N VAL A 19 9.87 21.29 -52.22
CA VAL A 19 10.41 20.65 -53.44
C VAL A 19 10.43 19.12 -53.35
N HIS A 20 10.70 18.55 -52.17
CA HIS A 20 10.72 17.09 -51.98
C HIS A 20 9.32 16.51 -51.83
N ARG A 21 8.39 17.25 -51.24
CA ARG A 21 6.98 16.83 -51.09
C ARG A 21 6.21 16.90 -52.40
N GLU A 22 6.45 17.93 -53.21
CA GLU A 22 5.85 18.09 -54.55
C GLU A 22 6.35 17.03 -55.54
N ARG A 23 7.60 16.56 -55.34
CA ARG A 23 8.20 15.48 -56.13
C ARG A 23 7.87 14.08 -55.61
N ASP A 24 7.15 13.97 -54.49
CA ASP A 24 6.75 12.67 -53.97
C ASP A 24 5.73 12.03 -54.92
N ASN A 25 5.88 10.73 -55.16
CA ASN A 25 5.12 9.98 -56.17
C ASN A 25 3.72 9.57 -55.68
N THR A 26 3.02 10.50 -55.05
CA THR A 26 1.63 10.33 -54.59
C THR A 26 0.70 9.99 -55.75
N ARG A 27 -0.25 9.07 -55.51
CA ARG A 27 -1.21 8.63 -56.51
C ARG A 27 -2.63 8.87 -56.02
N ASN A 28 -3.45 9.50 -56.84
CA ASN A 28 -4.89 9.60 -56.56
C ASN A 28 -5.56 8.31 -57.03
N LEU A 29 -6.20 7.60 -56.11
CA LEU A 29 -7.03 6.45 -56.45
C LEU A 29 -8.35 6.90 -57.09
N PRO A 30 -9.01 6.03 -57.87
CA PRO A 30 -10.32 6.31 -58.46
C PRO A 30 -11.43 6.63 -57.44
N ASP A 31 -11.24 6.22 -56.18
CA ASP A 31 -12.12 6.46 -55.03
C ASP A 31 -11.91 7.86 -54.39
N GLY A 32 -11.00 8.67 -54.94
CA GLY A 32 -10.66 9.99 -54.40
C GLY A 32 -9.74 9.98 -53.19
N SER A 33 -9.30 8.81 -52.71
CA SER A 33 -8.24 8.67 -51.72
C SER A 33 -6.85 8.87 -52.33
N VAL A 34 -5.89 9.34 -51.54
CA VAL A 34 -4.50 9.56 -51.97
C VAL A 34 -3.62 8.47 -51.41
N GLU A 35 -2.98 7.70 -52.29
CA GLU A 35 -1.90 6.78 -51.92
C GLU A 35 -0.66 7.60 -51.53
N PRO A 36 -0.10 7.39 -50.33
CA PRO A 36 1.13 8.07 -49.94
C PRO A 36 2.27 7.67 -50.87
N GLY A 37 3.11 8.64 -51.26
CA GLY A 37 4.30 8.37 -52.05
C GLY A 37 5.39 7.65 -51.22
N ASP A 38 6.42 7.16 -51.89
CA ASP A 38 7.53 6.42 -51.30
C ASP A 38 8.27 7.25 -50.24
N LEU A 39 8.35 8.58 -50.43
CA LEU A 39 8.98 9.46 -49.44
C LEU A 39 8.09 9.61 -48.19
N ALA A 40 6.77 9.74 -48.36
CA ALA A 40 5.83 9.74 -47.26
C ALA A 40 5.86 8.41 -46.49
N LEU A 41 5.93 7.27 -47.19
CA LEU A 41 6.06 5.93 -46.59
C LEU A 41 7.38 5.78 -45.83
N LEU A 42 8.48 6.27 -46.40
CA LEU A 42 9.77 6.32 -45.70
C LEU A 42 9.61 7.16 -44.43
N ALA A 43 9.15 8.41 -44.52
CA ALA A 43 8.96 9.29 -43.38
C ALA A 43 8.05 8.68 -42.30
N ALA A 44 6.98 7.96 -42.68
CA ALA A 44 6.13 7.23 -41.76
C ALA A 44 6.89 6.11 -41.03
N THR A 45 7.73 5.34 -41.73
CA THR A 45 8.54 4.27 -41.12
C THR A 45 9.54 4.81 -40.08
N TRP A 46 10.21 5.92 -40.41
CA TRP A 46 11.08 6.63 -39.45
C TRP A 46 10.26 7.22 -38.30
N GLY A 47 9.07 7.76 -38.60
CA GLY A 47 8.10 8.26 -37.64
C GLY A 47 7.67 7.22 -36.62
N ASP A 48 7.26 6.04 -37.05
CA ASP A 48 6.87 4.93 -36.17
C ASP A 48 8.01 4.52 -35.22
N THR A 49 9.25 4.57 -35.70
CA THR A 49 10.43 4.30 -34.87
C THR A 49 10.62 5.38 -33.80
N LEU A 50 10.47 6.65 -34.16
CA LEU A 50 10.54 7.77 -33.22
C LEU A 50 9.37 7.78 -32.23
N ASP A 51 8.16 7.46 -32.67
CA ASP A 51 6.98 7.27 -31.82
C ASP A 51 7.26 6.20 -30.76
N ALA A 52 7.82 5.05 -31.17
CA ALA A 52 8.16 3.96 -30.27
C ALA A 52 9.26 4.36 -29.27
N LEU A 53 10.29 5.07 -29.73
CA LEU A 53 11.35 5.61 -28.87
C LEU A 53 10.78 6.60 -27.86
N TYR A 54 9.92 7.53 -28.32
CA TYR A 54 9.28 8.54 -27.49
C TYR A 54 8.43 7.89 -26.39
N ARG A 55 7.60 6.91 -26.73
CA ARG A 55 6.81 6.17 -25.75
C ARG A 55 7.67 5.39 -24.76
N THR A 56 8.78 4.83 -25.21
CA THR A 56 9.73 4.14 -24.32
C THR A 56 10.38 5.11 -23.33
N LEU A 57 10.72 6.33 -23.79
CA LEU A 57 11.24 7.38 -22.91
C LEU A 57 10.17 7.89 -21.92
N LEU A 58 8.92 8.06 -22.37
CA LEU A 58 7.81 8.39 -21.49
C LEU A 58 7.57 7.31 -20.44
N GLN A 59 7.53 6.04 -20.85
CA GLN A 59 7.36 4.94 -19.91
C GLN A 59 8.52 4.89 -18.90
N ARG A 60 9.76 5.09 -19.35
CA ARG A 60 10.93 5.18 -18.47
C ARG A 60 10.83 6.34 -17.47
N TYR A 61 10.24 7.46 -17.87
CA TYR A 61 9.96 8.57 -16.95
C TYR A 61 8.93 8.17 -15.89
N TYR A 62 7.86 7.47 -16.28
CA TYR A 62 6.86 6.97 -15.32
C TYR A 62 7.41 5.87 -14.40
N ASP A 63 8.38 5.08 -14.86
CA ASP A 63 9.04 4.02 -14.06
C ASP A 63 9.77 4.53 -12.81
N ILE A 64 10.06 5.83 -12.73
CA ILE A 64 10.67 6.47 -11.55
C ILE A 64 9.68 6.56 -10.38
N PHE A 65 8.37 6.48 -10.63
CA PHE A 65 7.32 6.68 -9.64
C PHE A 65 6.60 5.36 -9.31
N PRO A 66 7.00 4.65 -8.24
CA PRO A 66 6.43 3.34 -7.90
C PRO A 66 4.98 3.41 -7.40
N GLU A 67 4.58 4.53 -6.79
CA GLU A 67 3.29 4.70 -6.10
C GLU A 67 2.11 4.99 -7.04
N THR A 68 2.38 5.50 -8.24
CA THR A 68 1.33 5.99 -9.14
C THR A 68 0.89 4.86 -10.05
N GLU A 69 -0.37 4.43 -9.97
CA GLU A 69 -1.11 3.88 -11.13
C GLU A 69 -2.16 4.91 -11.50
N GLY A 70 -1.73 5.96 -12.20
CA GLY A 70 -2.60 7.05 -12.61
C GLY A 70 -3.41 6.73 -13.86
N ALA A 71 -4.37 7.61 -14.16
CA ALA A 71 -5.08 7.59 -15.43
C ALA A 71 -4.11 7.57 -16.62
N THR A 72 -4.53 6.95 -17.72
CA THR A 72 -3.75 6.93 -18.95
C THR A 72 -3.46 8.36 -19.41
N ASP A 73 -2.24 8.61 -19.87
CA ASP A 73 -1.88 9.89 -20.45
C ASP A 73 -2.47 10.08 -21.87
N ALA A 74 -2.14 11.21 -22.49
CA ALA A 74 -2.60 11.53 -23.85
C ALA A 74 -2.09 10.55 -24.92
N GLU A 75 -1.06 9.76 -24.61
CA GLU A 75 -0.51 8.71 -25.48
C GLU A 75 -1.10 7.32 -25.17
N GLY A 76 -2.02 7.23 -24.21
CA GLY A 76 -2.63 5.97 -23.76
C GLY A 76 -1.73 5.14 -22.85
N LEU A 77 -0.62 5.69 -22.34
CA LEU A 77 0.27 5.01 -21.41
C LEU A 77 -0.23 5.15 -19.98
N ALA A 78 -0.18 4.07 -19.21
CA ALA A 78 -0.47 4.13 -17.78
C ALA A 78 0.57 5.02 -17.09
N ARG A 79 0.11 6.02 -16.32
CA ARG A 79 0.99 6.91 -15.53
C ARG A 79 1.46 6.18 -14.28
N GLY A 80 2.36 5.23 -14.48
CA GLY A 80 2.87 4.40 -13.43
C GLY A 80 4.05 3.53 -13.81
N CYS A 81 4.80 3.17 -12.79
CA CYS A 81 5.95 2.28 -12.95
C CYS A 81 5.50 0.89 -13.39
N GLN A 82 6.20 0.26 -14.33
CA GLN A 82 5.83 -1.10 -14.77
C GLN A 82 6.10 -2.13 -13.65
N PRO A 83 5.24 -3.16 -13.47
CA PRO A 83 5.38 -4.13 -12.38
C PRO A 83 6.75 -4.84 -12.33
N TRP A 84 7.40 -5.04 -13.47
CA TRP A 84 8.72 -5.69 -13.56
C TRP A 84 9.86 -4.81 -13.02
N VAL A 85 9.67 -3.49 -12.92
CA VAL A 85 10.66 -2.53 -12.41
C VAL A 85 10.66 -2.51 -10.88
N LEU A 86 9.52 -2.79 -10.24
CA LEU A 86 9.36 -2.73 -8.78
C LEU A 86 10.43 -3.52 -8.00
N PRO A 87 10.83 -4.76 -8.35
CA PRO A 87 11.89 -5.48 -7.66
C PRO A 87 13.25 -4.78 -7.71
N TYR A 88 13.54 -4.02 -8.77
CA TYR A 88 14.79 -3.26 -8.89
C TYR A 88 14.78 -2.02 -8.00
N ILE A 89 13.65 -1.32 -7.90
CA ILE A 89 13.47 -0.19 -6.97
C ILE A 89 13.51 -0.70 -5.53
N ALA A 90 12.85 -1.82 -5.24
CA ALA A 90 12.89 -2.46 -3.93
C ALA A 90 14.33 -2.81 -3.53
N ARG A 91 15.11 -3.39 -4.45
CA ARG A 91 16.54 -3.66 -4.21
C ARG A 91 17.36 -2.39 -3.96
N LEU A 92 17.08 -1.30 -4.68
CA LEU A 92 17.76 -0.01 -4.49
C LEU A 92 17.47 0.58 -3.11
N LEU A 93 16.23 0.47 -2.64
CA LEU A 93 15.79 0.94 -1.33
C LEU A 93 16.00 -0.08 -0.20
N ASP A 94 16.56 -1.24 -0.52
CA ASP A 94 16.75 -2.36 0.41
C ASP A 94 15.42 -2.75 1.10
N VAL A 95 14.38 -2.94 0.29
CA VAL A 95 13.04 -3.35 0.68
C VAL A 95 12.85 -4.82 0.31
N GLN A 96 12.41 -5.63 1.28
CA GLN A 96 11.97 -6.99 1.02
C GLN A 96 10.48 -6.97 0.67
N LEU A 97 10.16 -7.34 -0.57
CA LEU A 97 8.78 -7.40 -1.03
C LEU A 97 8.08 -8.64 -0.45
N VAL A 98 7.01 -8.43 0.31
CA VAL A 98 6.25 -9.51 0.96
C VAL A 98 4.95 -9.76 0.20
N SER A 99 4.31 -8.70 -0.29
CA SER A 99 3.03 -8.80 -0.98
C SER A 99 3.14 -9.59 -2.30
N PRO A 100 2.20 -10.51 -2.57
CA PRO A 100 2.18 -11.26 -3.83
C PRO A 100 1.67 -10.41 -5.01
N LEU A 101 0.85 -9.38 -4.75
CA LEU A 101 0.20 -8.56 -5.77
C LEU A 101 1.03 -7.32 -6.12
N PRO A 102 1.05 -6.86 -7.38
CA PRO A 102 1.78 -5.65 -7.78
C PRO A 102 1.39 -4.42 -6.97
N GLU A 103 0.10 -4.23 -6.67
CA GLU A 103 -0.43 -3.07 -5.95
C GLU A 103 0.11 -3.02 -4.51
N GLY A 104 0.14 -4.16 -3.82
CA GLY A 104 0.72 -4.25 -2.48
C GLY A 104 2.24 -4.03 -2.49
N ARG A 105 2.95 -4.55 -3.49
CA ARG A 105 4.40 -4.30 -3.67
C ARG A 105 4.69 -2.82 -3.91
N ARG A 106 3.85 -2.11 -4.67
CA ARG A 106 3.96 -0.64 -4.84
C ARG A 106 3.80 0.06 -3.51
N ALA A 107 2.80 -0.34 -2.74
CA ALA A 107 2.52 0.23 -1.43
C ALA A 107 3.71 0.05 -0.47
N GLU A 108 4.32 -1.15 -0.45
CA GLU A 108 5.53 -1.43 0.34
C GLU A 108 6.72 -0.55 -0.07
N VAL A 109 6.97 -0.41 -1.38
CA VAL A 109 8.06 0.43 -1.90
C VAL A 109 7.83 1.91 -1.60
N GLY A 110 6.58 2.39 -1.76
CA GLY A 110 6.22 3.79 -1.49
C GLY A 110 6.42 4.20 -0.04
N GLN A 111 5.98 3.34 0.89
CA GLN A 111 6.10 3.63 2.32
C GLN A 111 7.48 3.28 2.92
N ALA A 112 8.38 2.68 2.15
CA ALA A 112 9.68 2.21 2.63
C ALA A 112 10.49 3.28 3.39
N VAL A 113 10.56 4.51 2.83
CA VAL A 113 11.29 5.61 3.46
C VAL A 113 10.62 6.03 4.77
N ARG A 114 9.28 6.14 4.76
CA ARG A 114 8.49 6.53 5.95
C ARG A 114 8.67 5.52 7.08
N TRP A 115 8.58 4.23 6.77
CA TRP A 115 8.78 3.15 7.73
C TRP A 115 10.20 3.13 8.30
N ARG A 116 11.23 3.37 7.47
CA ARG A 116 12.61 3.49 7.96
C ARG A 116 12.78 4.64 8.94
N GLN A 117 12.17 5.80 8.68
CA GLN A 117 12.26 6.97 9.57
C GLN A 117 11.59 6.74 10.92
N ARG A 118 10.54 5.92 10.98
CA ARG A 118 9.77 5.62 12.20
C ARG A 118 10.11 4.27 12.83
N LYS A 119 11.18 3.62 12.37
CA LYS A 119 11.62 2.31 12.86
C LYS A 119 11.76 2.34 14.38
N GLY A 120 11.21 1.31 15.03
CA GLY A 120 11.29 1.14 16.48
C GLY A 120 10.12 1.79 17.25
N THR A 121 9.16 2.40 16.55
CA THR A 121 7.90 2.82 17.15
C THR A 121 6.84 1.73 16.97
N PRO A 122 5.96 1.50 17.98
CA PRO A 122 4.82 0.58 17.85
C PRO A 122 3.96 0.90 16.62
N LEU A 123 3.66 2.19 16.43
CA LEU A 123 2.87 2.69 15.31
C LEU A 123 3.44 2.30 13.95
N ALA A 124 4.76 2.35 13.76
CA ALA A 124 5.35 1.95 12.49
C ALA A 124 5.16 0.45 12.20
N VAL A 125 5.18 -0.40 13.23
CA VAL A 125 4.98 -1.84 13.07
C VAL A 125 3.50 -2.15 12.79
N GLU A 126 2.58 -1.45 13.46
CA GLU A 126 1.13 -1.53 13.18
C GLU A 126 0.85 -1.10 11.73
N GLU A 127 1.29 0.11 11.33
CA GLU A 127 1.12 0.61 9.96
C GLU A 127 1.69 -0.37 8.91
N MET A 128 2.85 -0.98 9.17
CA MET A 128 3.45 -1.98 8.28
C MET A 128 2.60 -3.25 8.20
N ALA A 129 2.17 -3.77 9.34
CA ALA A 129 1.39 -5.00 9.41
C ALA A 129 0.01 -4.80 8.74
N GLU A 130 -0.64 -3.67 9.00
CA GLU A 130 -1.93 -3.33 8.40
C GLU A 130 -1.84 -3.19 6.89
N GLN A 131 -0.81 -2.52 6.40
CA GLN A 131 -0.65 -2.31 4.97
C GLN A 131 -0.27 -3.59 4.21
N VAL A 132 0.57 -4.45 4.80
CA VAL A 132 0.99 -5.71 4.17
C VAL A 132 -0.10 -6.78 4.27
N ALA A 133 -0.74 -6.91 5.43
CA ALA A 133 -1.75 -7.95 5.67
C ALA A 133 -3.17 -7.53 5.26
N GLY A 134 -3.44 -6.23 5.12
CA GLY A 134 -4.77 -5.71 4.78
C GLY A 134 -5.81 -5.91 5.89
N ILE A 135 -5.37 -6.07 7.14
CA ILE A 135 -6.20 -6.25 8.33
C ILE A 135 -5.77 -5.26 9.41
N GLU A 136 -6.68 -4.85 10.28
CA GLU A 136 -6.33 -3.99 11.43
C GLU A 136 -5.41 -4.75 12.40
N VAL A 137 -4.38 -4.09 12.93
CA VAL A 137 -3.43 -4.70 13.85
C VAL A 137 -3.17 -3.79 15.03
N GLU A 138 -3.39 -4.30 16.25
CA GLU A 138 -2.92 -3.63 17.46
C GLU A 138 -1.68 -4.34 18.02
N LEU A 139 -0.60 -3.59 18.20
CA LEU A 139 0.65 -4.09 18.75
C LEU A 139 0.68 -3.93 20.27
N CYS A 140 0.82 -5.06 20.96
CA CYS A 140 1.12 -5.07 22.39
C CYS A 140 2.63 -5.24 22.59
N GLU A 141 3.26 -4.28 23.28
CA GLU A 141 4.68 -4.37 23.62
C GLU A 141 4.96 -5.59 24.51
N GLY A 142 5.99 -6.36 24.17
CA GLY A 142 6.28 -7.64 24.84
C GLY A 142 6.48 -7.53 26.34
N TRP A 143 7.04 -6.42 26.85
CA TRP A 143 7.25 -6.22 28.29
C TRP A 143 5.94 -6.16 29.09
N ARG A 144 4.81 -5.77 28.47
CA ARG A 144 3.48 -5.81 29.11
C ARG A 144 2.99 -7.24 29.35
N ARG A 145 3.58 -8.22 28.66
CA ARG A 145 3.33 -9.66 28.81
C ARG A 145 4.42 -10.37 29.60
N VAL A 146 5.42 -9.66 30.14
CA VAL A 146 6.44 -10.29 30.99
C VAL A 146 5.93 -10.32 32.43
N ALA A 147 5.89 -11.52 33.03
CA ALA A 147 5.64 -11.65 34.46
C ALA A 147 6.71 -10.89 35.24
N VAL A 148 6.28 -9.97 36.10
CA VAL A 148 7.16 -9.26 37.02
C VAL A 148 6.79 -9.63 38.46
N THR A 149 7.79 -9.62 39.34
CA THR A 149 7.54 -9.76 40.76
C THR A 149 6.80 -8.52 41.29
N PRO A 150 5.86 -8.69 42.24
CA PRO A 150 5.25 -7.55 42.90
C PRO A 150 6.33 -6.65 43.53
N ARG A 151 6.24 -5.35 43.29
CA ARG A 151 7.15 -4.34 43.85
C ARG A 151 6.36 -3.29 44.62
N ALA A 152 6.97 -2.71 45.65
CA ALA A 152 6.40 -1.55 46.32
C ALA A 152 6.11 -0.44 45.28
N GLY A 153 4.87 0.06 45.28
CA GLY A 153 4.38 1.04 44.29
C GLY A 153 3.61 0.44 43.10
N LEU A 154 3.57 -0.89 42.95
CA LEU A 154 2.67 -1.53 41.98
C LEU A 154 1.28 -1.73 42.62
N THR A 155 0.43 -0.72 42.54
CA THR A 155 -0.97 -0.82 42.97
C THR A 155 -1.80 -1.41 41.84
N LEU A 156 -2.45 -2.55 42.10
CA LEU A 156 -3.43 -3.09 41.17
C LEU A 156 -4.67 -2.19 41.15
N LEU A 157 -4.90 -1.53 40.02
CA LEU A 157 -6.06 -0.67 39.82
C LEU A 157 -7.35 -1.50 39.76
N PRO A 158 -8.51 -0.93 40.15
CA PRO A 158 -9.78 -1.64 40.09
C PRO A 158 -10.19 -1.96 38.65
N GLU A 159 -11.06 -2.95 38.50
CA GLU A 159 -11.51 -3.49 37.20
C GLU A 159 -12.17 -2.43 36.31
N SER A 160 -12.88 -1.48 36.92
CA SER A 160 -13.54 -0.33 36.28
C SER A 160 -12.60 0.54 35.45
N VAL A 161 -11.32 0.68 35.84
CA VAL A 161 -10.32 1.42 35.06
C VAL A 161 -10.05 0.73 33.72
N PHE A 162 -10.25 -0.58 33.65
CA PHE A 162 -10.09 -1.39 32.45
C PHE A 162 -11.42 -1.66 31.72
N GLY A 163 -12.49 -0.94 32.08
CA GLY A 163 -13.80 -1.09 31.44
C GLY A 163 -14.52 -2.41 31.76
N LEU A 164 -14.18 -3.04 32.89
CA LEU A 164 -14.87 -4.21 33.44
C LEU A 164 -15.64 -3.84 34.72
N ALA A 165 -16.55 -4.70 35.15
CA ALA A 165 -17.27 -4.47 36.40
C ALA A 165 -16.38 -4.81 37.60
N ASP A 166 -16.38 -3.94 38.61
CA ASP A 166 -15.66 -4.21 39.86
C ASP A 166 -16.21 -5.48 40.52
N GLY A 167 -15.32 -6.36 40.96
CA GLY A 167 -15.69 -7.62 41.61
C GLY A 167 -15.74 -8.85 40.70
N ASP A 168 -15.53 -8.71 39.39
CA ASP A 168 -15.41 -9.85 38.45
C ASP A 168 -14.25 -10.79 38.80
N PHE A 169 -13.21 -10.30 39.52
CA PHE A 169 -12.03 -11.06 39.91
C PHE A 169 -11.80 -11.05 41.43
N PRO A 170 -12.58 -11.83 42.20
CA PRO A 170 -12.57 -11.77 43.66
C PRO A 170 -11.24 -12.23 44.27
N VAL A 171 -10.82 -11.59 45.37
CA VAL A 171 -9.54 -11.87 46.06
C VAL A 171 -9.43 -13.32 46.55
N GLY A 172 -10.57 -13.96 46.86
CA GLY A 172 -10.61 -15.35 47.35
C GLY A 172 -10.39 -16.42 46.27
N ASP A 173 -10.57 -16.08 44.98
CA ASP A 173 -10.35 -16.99 43.87
C ASP A 173 -9.03 -16.65 43.17
N ARG A 174 -8.00 -17.46 43.43
CA ARG A 174 -6.66 -17.22 42.89
C ARG A 174 -6.61 -17.37 41.37
N LEU A 175 -7.43 -18.24 40.79
CA LEU A 175 -7.46 -18.48 39.35
C LEU A 175 -8.12 -17.29 38.65
N ALA A 176 -9.29 -16.86 39.14
CA ALA A 176 -9.93 -15.65 38.63
C ALA A 176 -9.03 -14.43 38.83
N ARG A 177 -8.39 -14.27 40.00
CA ARG A 177 -7.54 -13.11 40.29
C ARG A 177 -6.31 -13.02 39.36
N ALA A 178 -5.77 -14.15 38.91
CA ALA A 178 -4.68 -14.17 37.95
C ALA A 178 -5.08 -13.65 36.57
N GLU A 179 -6.37 -13.71 36.23
CA GLU A 179 -6.93 -13.21 34.96
C GLU A 179 -7.24 -11.70 34.99
N HIS A 180 -7.00 -11.02 36.12
CA HIS A 180 -7.27 -9.59 36.26
C HIS A 180 -6.53 -8.76 35.18
N PRO A 181 -7.20 -7.83 34.46
CA PRO A 181 -6.62 -7.13 33.30
C PRO A 181 -5.43 -6.23 33.66
N GLY A 182 -5.41 -5.68 34.88
CA GLY A 182 -4.30 -4.87 35.38
C GLY A 182 -3.05 -5.64 35.81
N LEU A 183 -3.07 -6.97 35.74
CA LEU A 183 -1.86 -7.77 35.96
C LEU A 183 -1.12 -7.98 34.63
N PRO A 184 0.23 -8.06 34.65
CA PRO A 184 0.99 -8.41 33.46
C PRO A 184 0.73 -9.87 33.08
N GLY A 185 0.51 -10.11 31.78
CA GLY A 185 0.16 -11.43 31.23
C GLY A 185 1.36 -12.35 31.06
N GLY A 186 1.98 -12.72 32.19
CA GLY A 186 3.21 -13.52 32.23
C GLY A 186 3.13 -14.89 31.57
N THR A 187 1.94 -15.51 31.61
CA THR A 187 1.65 -16.77 30.90
C THR A 187 0.44 -16.54 30.02
N LEU A 188 0.58 -16.80 28.72
CA LEU A 188 -0.52 -16.72 27.77
C LEU A 188 -1.59 -17.78 28.11
N ASP A 189 -2.84 -17.36 28.26
CA ASP A 189 -3.97 -18.28 28.39
C ASP A 189 -4.37 -18.78 27.00
N LEU A 190 -3.92 -19.99 26.67
CA LEU A 190 -4.22 -20.66 25.40
C LEU A 190 -5.71 -20.97 25.19
N ARG A 191 -6.53 -20.90 26.24
CA ARG A 191 -7.97 -21.21 26.17
C ARG A 191 -8.79 -20.01 25.67
N ARG A 192 -8.23 -18.81 25.68
CA ARG A 192 -8.92 -17.56 25.37
C ARG A 192 -8.15 -16.77 24.33
N ALA A 193 -8.88 -16.20 23.38
CA ALA A 193 -8.30 -15.37 22.34
C ALA A 193 -8.32 -13.88 22.76
N SER A 194 -7.20 -13.21 22.60
CA SER A 194 -7.02 -11.77 22.79
C SER A 194 -7.64 -11.01 21.62
N ARG A 195 -8.98 -10.94 21.58
CA ARG A 195 -9.73 -10.32 20.49
C ARG A 195 -10.21 -8.91 20.82
N ALA A 196 -10.32 -8.08 19.79
CA ALA A 196 -11.06 -6.84 19.87
C ALA A 196 -12.58 -7.13 19.99
N VAL A 197 -13.25 -6.49 20.94
CA VAL A 197 -14.70 -6.54 21.10
C VAL A 197 -15.23 -5.13 21.15
N ARG A 198 -16.34 -4.88 20.47
CA ARG A 198 -17.01 -3.57 20.49
C ARG A 198 -17.26 -3.12 21.93
N ALA A 199 -16.88 -1.88 22.21
CA ALA A 199 -17.00 -1.27 23.53
C ALA A 199 -17.88 -0.01 23.44
N ASP A 200 -18.33 0.47 24.58
CA ASP A 200 -18.85 1.83 24.68
C ASP A 200 -17.69 2.82 24.47
N ALA A 201 -17.90 3.86 23.66
CA ALA A 201 -16.93 4.93 23.44
C ALA A 201 -16.61 5.72 24.72
N ALA A 202 -17.49 5.67 25.73
CA ALA A 202 -17.26 6.28 27.04
C ALA A 202 -16.42 5.42 27.99
N SER A 203 -16.11 4.16 27.62
CA SER A 203 -15.32 3.27 28.46
C SER A 203 -13.85 3.72 28.52
N PRO A 204 -13.21 3.75 29.69
CA PRO A 204 -11.80 4.16 29.82
C PRO A 204 -10.82 3.24 29.07
N ALA A 205 -11.23 1.99 28.80
CA ALA A 205 -10.46 1.03 28.01
C ALA A 205 -10.87 0.97 26.53
N SER A 206 -11.68 1.92 26.04
CA SER A 206 -12.05 1.94 24.63
C SER A 206 -10.96 2.57 23.77
N HIS A 207 -10.52 1.82 22.78
CA HIS A 207 -9.75 2.28 21.64
C HIS A 207 -10.71 2.62 20.51
N THR A 208 -10.33 3.55 19.64
CA THR A 208 -11.11 3.88 18.44
C THR A 208 -10.26 3.60 17.23
N THR A 209 -10.73 2.70 16.37
CA THR A 209 -10.11 2.43 15.07
C THR A 209 -11.12 2.62 13.95
N THR A 210 -10.63 2.78 12.73
CA THR A 210 -11.48 2.97 11.54
C THR A 210 -11.69 1.64 10.82
N PHE A 211 -12.80 0.96 11.13
CA PHE A 211 -13.17 -0.29 10.47
C PHE A 211 -13.98 0.01 9.20
N ALA A 212 -13.46 -0.35 8.02
CA ALA A 212 -14.10 -0.09 6.73
C ALA A 212 -14.53 1.38 6.50
N GLY A 213 -13.78 2.33 7.09
CA GLY A 213 -14.08 3.76 7.02
C GLY A 213 -15.00 4.30 8.12
N GLU A 214 -15.51 3.43 9.01
CA GLU A 214 -16.32 3.82 10.17
C GLU A 214 -15.49 3.79 11.46
N ALA A 215 -15.58 4.84 12.28
CA ALA A 215 -14.95 4.85 13.59
C ALA A 215 -15.70 3.91 14.55
N VAL A 216 -15.08 2.81 14.95
CA VAL A 216 -15.66 1.81 15.85
C VAL A 216 -14.90 1.82 17.17
N PRO A 217 -15.58 2.10 18.31
CA PRO A 217 -14.99 1.92 19.62
C PRO A 217 -14.91 0.43 19.99
N TRP A 218 -13.75 0.00 20.46
CA TRP A 218 -13.51 -1.39 20.84
C TRP A 218 -12.56 -1.48 22.03
N ARG A 219 -12.55 -2.64 22.69
CA ARG A 219 -11.60 -2.97 23.77
C ARG A 219 -11.10 -4.39 23.60
N GLN A 220 -9.93 -4.68 24.15
CA GLN A 220 -9.42 -6.05 24.22
C GLN A 220 -10.21 -6.86 25.25
N ALA A 221 -10.78 -8.00 24.84
CA ALA A 221 -11.58 -8.83 25.75
C ALA A 221 -10.72 -9.57 26.78
N TRP A 222 -9.61 -10.16 26.32
CA TRP A 222 -8.73 -11.00 27.13
C TRP A 222 -7.27 -10.60 26.92
N PRO A 223 -6.72 -9.67 27.72
CA PRO A 223 -5.33 -9.21 27.58
C PRO A 223 -4.29 -10.32 27.69
N HIS A 224 -4.61 -11.35 28.49
CA HIS A 224 -3.81 -12.55 28.74
C HIS A 224 -3.96 -13.63 27.67
N GLY A 225 -4.93 -13.48 26.76
CA GLY A 225 -5.24 -14.49 25.76
C GLY A 225 -4.20 -14.60 24.65
N VAL A 226 -4.24 -15.70 23.92
CA VAL A 226 -3.42 -15.85 22.70
C VAL A 226 -3.81 -14.82 21.65
N PRO A 227 -2.85 -14.26 20.88
CA PRO A 227 -3.16 -13.41 19.74
C PRO A 227 -4.19 -14.07 18.83
N CYS A 228 -5.20 -13.32 18.41
CA CYS A 228 -6.18 -13.83 17.46
C CYS A 228 -5.55 -13.91 16.08
N PHE A 229 -5.85 -15.00 15.37
CA PHE A 229 -5.67 -15.04 13.92
C PHE A 229 -7.01 -14.64 13.29
N ALA A 230 -6.96 -14.00 12.11
CA ALA A 230 -8.16 -13.80 11.32
C ALA A 230 -8.63 -15.19 10.85
N ASP A 231 -9.86 -15.57 11.24
CA ASP A 231 -10.58 -16.71 10.67
C ASP A 231 -11.07 -16.38 9.25
#